data_AF-K9KCV9-F1
#
_entry.id   AF-K9KCV9-F1
#
_cell.length_a   1.000
_cell.length_b   1.000
_cell.length_c   1.000
_cell.angle_alpha   90.00
_cell.angle_beta   90.00
_cell.angle_gamma   90.00
#
_symmetry.space_group_name_H-M   'P 1'
#
loop_
_entity.id
_entity.type
_entity.pdbx_description
1 polymer ?
#
loop_
_entity_poly.entity_id
_entity_poly.type
_entity_poly.pdbx_seq_one_letter_code
_entity_poly.pdbx_strand_id
1 'polypeptide(L)'
;TSDHTGKRVDAYDRPPELSLGSYEFLATVDYCKNKKFPSPPAFIFMIDVSYNAIRSGLVRLLCEELKSLLDCLPREGRAEESAIRVGFVTYNKVLHFYNVKSSLAQPQMMVVSDVADMFVPLLDGFLVNVNESRAVITSLLDQIPEMFADTRETETVFAPVIQAGMEALKAAECAGKLFLFHTSLPIAEAPGKLKNRDDRKLINTDKEKVWDWEMGRIFHYRGRW
;
A
#
# COMPACT_ATOMS: atom_id res chain seq x y z
N THR A 1 -1.11 19.41 45.64
CA THR A 1 -0.22 19.89 46.72
C THR A 1 1.09 19.12 46.63
N SER A 2 2.22 19.72 46.99
CA SER A 2 3.51 19.02 47.05
C SER A 2 3.78 18.54 48.47
N ASP A 3 4.46 17.40 48.60
CA ASP A 3 4.93 16.86 49.86
C ASP A 3 6.13 17.65 50.41
N HIS A 4 6.61 17.24 51.57
CA HIS A 4 7.74 17.84 52.27
C HIS A 4 9.09 17.71 51.53
N THR A 5 9.15 16.89 50.47
CA THR A 5 10.32 16.74 49.58
C THR A 5 10.16 17.51 48.27
N GLY A 6 9.05 18.25 48.10
CA GLY A 6 8.74 18.99 46.88
C GLY A 6 8.12 18.14 45.77
N LYS A 7 7.91 16.83 45.99
CA LYS A 7 7.22 15.96 45.03
C LYS A 7 5.73 16.20 45.09
N ARG A 8 5.05 16.16 43.95
CA ARG A 8 3.59 16.23 43.95
C ARG A 8 3.01 15.03 44.69
N VAL A 9 2.05 15.27 45.57
CA VAL A 9 1.41 14.22 46.38
C VAL A 9 0.71 13.18 45.50
N ASP A 10 0.24 13.57 44.32
CA ASP A 10 -0.40 12.68 43.35
C ASP A 10 0.59 12.02 42.37
N ALA A 11 1.91 12.22 42.51
CA ALA A 11 2.89 11.75 41.51
C ALA A 11 2.88 10.22 41.29
N TYR A 12 2.49 9.44 42.30
CA TYR A 12 2.38 7.98 42.21
C TYR A 12 0.92 7.48 42.06
N ASP A 13 -0.07 8.36 42.28
CA ASP A 13 -1.51 8.04 42.18
C ASP A 13 -2.15 8.54 40.86
N ARG A 14 -1.46 9.42 40.14
CA ARG A 14 -1.88 10.05 38.88
C ARG A 14 -0.89 9.73 37.74
N PRO A 15 -1.28 9.99 36.47
CA PRO A 15 -1.01 9.04 35.39
C PRO A 15 0.48 8.93 35.03
N PRO A 16 0.87 7.90 34.24
CA PRO A 16 2.26 7.53 34.01
C PRO A 16 3.16 8.66 33.49
N GLU A 17 2.60 9.80 33.05
CA GLU A 17 3.35 10.99 32.67
C GLU A 17 4.16 11.65 33.80
N LEU A 18 3.82 11.38 35.07
CA LEU A 18 4.50 11.96 36.22
C LEU A 18 5.52 11.02 36.89
N SER A 19 5.52 9.74 36.53
CA SER A 19 6.28 8.70 37.24
C SER A 19 7.04 7.72 36.35
N LEU A 20 6.73 7.64 35.05
CA LEU A 20 7.41 6.73 34.11
C LEU A 20 8.19 7.50 33.03
N GLY A 21 9.28 6.90 32.54
CA GLY A 21 10.09 7.46 31.45
C GLY A 21 9.48 7.26 30.04
N SER A 22 8.40 6.48 29.93
CA SER A 22 7.72 6.20 28.66
C SER A 22 6.24 5.97 28.90
N TYR A 23 5.39 6.62 28.11
CA TYR A 23 3.94 6.61 28.20
C TYR A 23 3.35 7.26 26.93
N GLU A 24 2.03 7.16 26.75
CA GLU A 24 1.33 7.73 25.59
C GLU A 24 0.33 8.80 26.02
N PHE A 25 0.23 9.87 25.24
CA PHE A 25 -0.83 10.87 25.39
C PHE A 25 -1.91 10.67 24.34
N LEU A 26 -3.17 10.86 24.75
CA LEU A 26 -4.27 11.02 23.82
C LEU A 26 -4.14 12.38 23.14
N ALA A 27 -3.84 12.39 21.84
CA ALA A 27 -3.75 13.60 21.05
C ALA A 27 -5.13 14.25 20.88
N THR A 28 -5.22 15.56 21.11
CA THR A 28 -6.43 16.33 20.82
C THR A 28 -6.53 16.62 19.33
N VAL A 29 -7.71 17.06 18.87
CA VAL A 29 -7.99 17.34 17.46
C VAL A 29 -7.07 18.39 16.83
N ASP A 30 -6.47 19.27 17.65
CA ASP A 30 -5.51 20.28 17.19
C ASP A 30 -4.20 19.67 16.64
N TYR A 31 -3.89 18.42 17.00
CA TYR A 31 -2.76 17.67 16.45
C TYR A 31 -3.11 16.93 15.16
N CYS A 32 -4.38 16.91 14.75
CA CYS A 32 -4.83 16.17 13.58
C CYS A 32 -4.87 17.05 12.32
N LYS A 33 -4.57 16.43 11.17
CA LYS A 33 -4.66 17.10 9.86
C LYS A 33 -6.06 17.69 9.68
N ASN A 34 -6.11 18.95 9.23
CA ASN A 34 -7.36 19.69 9.01
C ASN A 34 -8.30 19.77 10.24
N LYS A 35 -7.77 19.60 11.47
CA LYS A 35 -8.55 19.58 12.71
C LYS A 35 -9.71 18.56 12.68
N LYS A 36 -9.46 17.40 12.10
CA LYS A 36 -10.40 16.26 12.08
C LYS A 36 -9.67 15.01 12.50
N PHE A 37 -10.31 14.16 13.31
CA PHE A 37 -9.73 12.85 13.64
C PHE A 37 -9.47 12.05 12.36
N PRO A 38 -8.34 11.33 12.28
CA PRO A 38 -7.98 10.58 11.08
C PRO A 38 -8.95 9.42 10.84
N SER A 39 -9.29 9.20 9.57
CA SER A 39 -9.97 7.99 9.14
C SER A 39 -9.08 6.75 9.37
N PRO A 40 -9.66 5.56 9.61
CA PRO A 40 -8.90 4.32 9.66
C PRO A 40 -8.05 4.12 8.39
N PRO A 41 -6.84 3.54 8.52
CA PRO A 41 -5.96 3.37 7.37
C PRO A 41 -6.48 2.31 6.41
N ALA A 42 -5.93 2.28 5.20
CA ALA A 42 -6.22 1.26 4.20
C ALA A 42 -4.98 0.52 3.70
N PHE A 43 -5.13 -0.76 3.37
CA PHE A 43 -4.10 -1.58 2.76
C PHE A 43 -4.42 -1.84 1.29
N ILE A 44 -3.49 -1.53 0.41
CA ILE A 44 -3.66 -1.75 -1.03
C ILE A 44 -2.67 -2.82 -1.47
N PHE A 45 -3.18 -3.94 -1.96
CA PHE A 45 -2.39 -5.05 -2.50
C PHE A 45 -2.21 -4.85 -4.00
N MET A 46 -0.97 -4.68 -4.43
CA MET A 46 -0.61 -4.37 -5.82
C MET A 46 0.27 -5.49 -6.36
N ILE A 47 -0.27 -6.28 -7.30
CA ILE A 47 0.31 -7.57 -7.70
C ILE A 47 0.78 -7.49 -9.16
N ASP A 48 2.08 -7.72 -9.38
CA ASP A 48 2.63 -7.96 -10.71
C ASP A 48 2.01 -9.22 -11.32
N VAL A 49 1.38 -9.08 -12.48
CA VAL A 49 0.78 -10.18 -13.28
C VAL A 49 1.44 -10.29 -14.66
N SER A 50 2.71 -9.89 -14.76
CA SER A 50 3.56 -10.18 -15.92
C SER A 50 3.84 -11.69 -16.05
N TYR A 51 4.34 -12.08 -17.23
CA TYR A 51 4.74 -13.45 -17.54
C TYR A 51 5.64 -14.06 -16.47
N ASN A 52 6.61 -13.31 -15.94
CA ASN A 52 7.52 -13.82 -14.91
C ASN A 52 6.82 -14.08 -13.57
N ALA A 53 5.84 -13.25 -13.20
CA ALA A 53 5.07 -13.42 -11.97
C ALA A 53 4.11 -14.61 -12.05
N ILE A 54 3.49 -14.82 -13.23
CA ILE A 54 2.61 -15.98 -13.47
C ILE A 54 3.43 -17.26 -13.52
N ARG A 55 4.50 -17.30 -14.33
CA ARG A 55 5.34 -18.49 -14.53
C ARG A 55 6.03 -18.97 -13.26
N SER A 56 6.42 -18.07 -12.36
CA SER A 56 7.04 -18.42 -11.08
C SER A 56 6.05 -19.01 -10.06
N GLY A 57 4.74 -18.94 -10.33
CA GLY A 57 3.70 -19.35 -9.39
C GLY A 57 3.40 -18.32 -8.30
N LEU A 58 4.07 -17.15 -8.32
CA LEU A 58 3.92 -16.11 -7.31
C LEU A 58 2.48 -15.61 -7.20
N VAL A 59 1.84 -15.33 -8.33
CA VAL A 59 0.46 -14.78 -8.36
C VAL A 59 -0.53 -15.76 -7.73
N ARG A 60 -0.41 -17.05 -8.05
CA ARG A 60 -1.27 -18.10 -7.50
C ARG A 60 -1.10 -18.21 -6.00
N LEU A 61 0.16 -18.35 -5.53
CA LEU A 61 0.48 -18.44 -4.12
C LEU A 61 -0.05 -17.23 -3.34
N LEU A 62 0.19 -16.01 -3.85
CA LEU A 62 -0.29 -14.79 -3.21
C LEU A 62 -1.81 -14.76 -3.11
N CYS A 63 -2.54 -15.11 -4.18
CA CYS A 63 -4.00 -15.07 -4.16
C CYS A 63 -4.59 -16.13 -3.23
N GLU A 64 -3.96 -17.30 -3.13
CA GLU A 64 -4.36 -18.36 -2.19
C GLU A 64 -4.13 -17.93 -0.73
N GLU A 65 -2.93 -17.44 -0.40
CA GLU A 65 -2.56 -17.04 0.97
C GLU A 65 -3.23 -15.74 1.41
N LEU A 66 -3.49 -14.79 0.51
CA LEU A 66 -4.14 -13.53 0.88
C LEU A 66 -5.54 -13.76 1.48
N LYS A 67 -6.25 -14.82 1.07
CA LYS A 67 -7.58 -15.13 1.63
C LYS A 67 -7.53 -15.37 3.13
N SER A 68 -6.48 -16.02 3.64
CA SER A 68 -6.29 -16.29 5.06
C SER A 68 -5.64 -15.11 5.78
N LEU A 69 -4.68 -14.43 5.13
CA LEU A 69 -4.01 -13.27 5.72
C LEU A 69 -4.96 -12.09 5.97
N LEU A 70 -6.02 -11.95 5.17
CA LEU A 70 -7.06 -10.94 5.38
C LEU A 70 -7.88 -11.17 6.66
N ASP A 71 -7.96 -12.41 7.16
CA ASP A 71 -8.60 -12.71 8.45
C ASP A 71 -7.75 -12.24 9.65
N CYS A 72 -6.44 -12.06 9.41
CA CYS A 72 -5.42 -11.67 10.38
C CYS A 72 -5.11 -10.16 10.39
N LEU A 73 -5.97 -9.33 9.78
CA LEU A 73 -5.77 -7.88 9.82
C LEU A 73 -5.75 -7.34 11.27
N PRO A 74 -4.86 -6.38 11.58
CA PRO A 74 -4.76 -5.77 12.90
C PRO A 74 -6.11 -5.22 13.40
N ARG A 75 -6.40 -5.46 14.68
CA ARG A 75 -7.61 -4.97 15.36
C ARG A 75 -7.18 -4.12 16.56
N GLU A 76 -7.83 -2.99 16.75
CA GLU A 76 -7.52 -2.11 17.88
C GLU A 76 -8.26 -2.55 19.14
N GLY A 77 -7.53 -2.65 20.26
CA GLY A 77 -8.09 -2.95 21.57
C GLY A 77 -8.85 -4.28 21.61
N ARG A 78 -10.17 -4.20 21.82
CA ARG A 78 -11.07 -5.36 21.90
C ARG A 78 -12.04 -5.45 20.71
N ALA A 79 -11.76 -4.73 19.62
CA ALA A 79 -12.62 -4.74 18.45
C ALA A 79 -12.72 -6.15 17.85
N GLU A 80 -13.95 -6.58 17.56
CA GLU A 80 -14.21 -7.87 16.90
C GLU A 80 -13.76 -7.85 15.44
N GLU A 81 -13.74 -6.68 14.79
CA GLU A 81 -13.36 -6.54 13.40
C GLU A 81 -12.27 -5.47 13.21
N SER A 82 -11.49 -5.63 12.14
CA SER A 82 -10.51 -4.63 11.72
C SER A 82 -11.22 -3.46 11.05
N ALA A 83 -10.89 -2.23 11.47
CA ALA A 83 -11.34 -1.01 10.79
C ALA A 83 -10.55 -0.75 9.48
N ILE A 84 -9.47 -1.49 9.23
CA ILE A 84 -8.64 -1.35 8.03
C ILE A 84 -9.42 -1.82 6.80
N ARG A 85 -9.55 -0.92 5.82
CA ARG A 85 -10.11 -1.23 4.51
C ARG A 85 -9.05 -1.80 3.59
N VAL A 86 -9.47 -2.61 2.61
CA VAL A 86 -8.55 -3.21 1.62
C VAL A 86 -8.94 -2.85 0.20
N GLY A 87 -7.93 -2.72 -0.67
CA GLY A 87 -8.09 -2.57 -2.11
C GLY A 87 -7.11 -3.44 -2.88
N PHE A 88 -7.46 -3.79 -4.11
CA PHE A 88 -6.69 -4.71 -4.94
C PHE A 88 -6.40 -4.07 -6.30
N VAL A 89 -5.15 -4.16 -6.74
CA VAL A 89 -4.70 -3.76 -8.07
C VAL A 89 -3.79 -4.85 -8.60
N THR A 90 -3.96 -5.25 -9.87
CA THR A 90 -2.94 -6.03 -10.57
C THR A 90 -2.31 -5.14 -11.64
N TYR A 91 -1.07 -5.42 -12.01
CA TYR A 91 -0.41 -4.63 -13.05
C TYR A 91 0.59 -5.44 -13.85
N ASN A 92 0.79 -5.00 -15.09
CA ASN A 92 1.93 -5.36 -15.92
C ASN A 92 2.53 -4.04 -16.46
N LYS A 93 2.44 -3.75 -17.75
CA LYS A 93 2.65 -2.40 -18.31
C LYS A 93 1.42 -1.48 -18.15
N VAL A 94 0.25 -2.03 -17.81
CA VAL A 94 -0.97 -1.27 -17.46
C VAL A 94 -1.48 -1.69 -16.08
N LEU A 95 -2.32 -0.85 -15.46
CA LEU A 95 -2.92 -1.12 -14.16
C LEU A 95 -4.35 -1.64 -14.33
N HIS A 96 -4.75 -2.58 -13.47
CA HIS A 96 -6.10 -3.15 -13.42
C HIS A 96 -6.63 -2.95 -11.99
N PHE A 97 -7.58 -2.04 -11.84
CA PHE A 97 -8.28 -1.78 -10.59
C PHE A 97 -9.49 -2.68 -10.46
N TYR A 98 -9.79 -3.12 -9.24
CA TYR A 98 -10.94 -3.97 -8.98
C TYR A 98 -11.97 -3.27 -8.10
N ASN A 99 -13.22 -3.24 -8.57
CA ASN A 99 -14.38 -2.97 -7.76
C ASN A 99 -14.81 -4.25 -7.05
N VAL A 100 -14.73 -4.22 -5.72
CA VAL A 100 -15.07 -5.33 -4.82
C VAL A 100 -16.15 -4.93 -3.83
N LYS A 101 -17.03 -4.00 -4.20
CA LYS A 101 -18.17 -3.58 -3.38
C LYS A 101 -19.05 -4.78 -3.00
N SER A 102 -19.48 -4.85 -1.74
CA SER A 102 -20.26 -5.96 -1.17
C SER A 102 -21.60 -6.22 -1.87
N SER A 103 -22.16 -5.21 -2.54
CA SER A 103 -23.40 -5.33 -3.32
C SER A 103 -23.22 -6.04 -4.67
N LEU A 104 -21.99 -6.36 -5.08
CA LEU A 104 -21.71 -7.01 -6.35
C LEU A 104 -21.78 -8.54 -6.22
N ALA A 105 -22.34 -9.20 -7.24
CA ALA A 105 -22.26 -10.65 -7.36
C ALA A 105 -20.88 -11.12 -7.85
N GLN A 106 -20.18 -10.29 -8.62
CA GLN A 106 -18.85 -10.56 -9.17
C GLN A 106 -18.01 -9.27 -9.19
N PRO A 107 -16.68 -9.36 -9.00
CA PRO A 107 -15.80 -8.21 -9.06
C PRO A 107 -15.79 -7.60 -10.47
N GLN A 108 -15.58 -6.28 -10.57
CA GLN A 108 -15.46 -5.59 -11.86
C GLN A 108 -14.04 -5.06 -12.02
N MET A 109 -13.42 -5.32 -13.18
CA MET A 109 -12.08 -4.83 -13.50
C MET A 109 -12.17 -3.53 -14.32
N MET A 110 -11.39 -2.52 -13.96
CA MET A 110 -11.18 -1.29 -14.74
C MET A 110 -9.70 -1.17 -15.10
N VAL A 111 -9.42 -1.06 -16.40
CA VAL A 111 -8.06 -0.98 -16.92
C VAL A 111 -7.66 0.48 -17.11
N VAL A 112 -6.51 0.86 -16.56
CA VAL A 112 -5.90 2.18 -16.75
C VAL A 112 -4.58 1.99 -17.49
N SER A 113 -4.58 2.37 -18.77
CA SER A 113 -3.42 2.24 -19.65
C SER A 113 -2.59 3.51 -19.79
N ASP A 114 -3.14 4.67 -19.44
CA ASP A 114 -2.39 5.93 -19.45
C ASP A 114 -1.52 6.03 -18.20
N VAL A 115 -0.32 5.44 -18.26
CA VAL A 115 0.63 5.37 -17.14
C VAL A 115 1.46 6.65 -16.94
N ALA A 116 1.27 7.66 -17.78
CA ALA A 116 1.94 8.96 -17.63
C ALA A 116 1.18 9.87 -16.66
N ASP A 117 -0.15 9.77 -16.62
CA ASP A 117 -1.02 10.53 -15.74
C ASP A 117 -1.94 9.59 -14.93
N MET A 118 -1.44 9.10 -13.80
CA MET A 118 -2.17 8.12 -13.00
C MET A 118 -3.33 8.72 -12.22
N PHE A 119 -4.51 8.14 -12.44
CA PHE A 119 -5.73 8.41 -11.70
C PHE A 119 -6.35 7.10 -11.17
N VAL A 120 -7.29 7.25 -10.24
CA VAL A 120 -8.05 6.13 -9.68
C VAL A 120 -9.43 6.11 -10.34
N PRO A 121 -9.81 5.03 -11.04
CA PRO A 121 -11.02 5.02 -11.87
C PRO A 121 -12.33 4.90 -11.08
N LEU A 122 -12.26 4.64 -9.78
CA LEU A 122 -13.41 4.53 -8.89
C LEU A 122 -13.08 5.04 -7.48
N LEU A 123 -14.05 5.71 -6.86
CA LEU A 123 -13.98 6.12 -5.45
C LEU A 123 -14.62 5.06 -4.55
N ASP A 124 -15.86 4.69 -4.87
CA ASP A 124 -16.62 3.69 -4.11
C ASP A 124 -16.40 2.28 -4.68
N GLY A 125 -16.25 1.30 -3.78
CA GLY A 125 -16.02 -0.10 -4.13
C GLY A 125 -14.56 -0.51 -4.32
N PHE A 126 -13.59 0.42 -4.29
CA PHE A 126 -12.17 0.09 -4.30
C PHE A 126 -11.64 -0.27 -2.92
N LEU A 127 -11.79 0.62 -1.93
CA LEU A 127 -11.41 0.39 -0.54
C LEU A 127 -12.61 -0.06 0.27
N VAL A 128 -12.67 -1.35 0.60
CA VAL A 128 -13.83 -1.98 1.25
C VAL A 128 -13.47 -2.63 2.58
N ASN A 129 -14.47 -2.85 3.43
CA ASN A 129 -14.31 -3.71 4.61
C ASN A 129 -14.24 -5.18 4.16
N VAL A 130 -13.28 -5.93 4.70
CA VAL A 130 -13.04 -7.34 4.32
C VAL A 130 -14.24 -8.24 4.62
N ASN A 131 -14.89 -8.05 5.77
CA ASN A 131 -15.99 -8.90 6.21
C ASN A 131 -17.23 -8.67 5.34
N GLU A 132 -17.55 -7.40 5.07
CA GLU A 132 -18.68 -7.04 4.20
C GLU A 132 -18.49 -7.55 2.76
N SER A 133 -17.27 -7.46 2.24
CA SER A 133 -16.95 -7.81 0.85
C SER A 133 -16.33 -9.21 0.68
N ARG A 134 -16.35 -10.07 1.71
CA ARG A 134 -15.60 -11.35 1.74
C ARG A 134 -15.87 -12.23 0.52
N ALA A 135 -17.13 -12.36 0.11
CA ALA A 135 -17.51 -13.19 -1.03
C ALA A 135 -16.92 -12.66 -2.35
N VAL A 136 -17.00 -11.35 -2.58
CA VAL A 136 -16.51 -10.70 -3.81
C VAL A 136 -14.99 -10.71 -3.85
N ILE A 137 -14.32 -10.45 -2.71
CA ILE A 137 -12.87 -10.53 -2.58
C ILE A 137 -12.37 -11.95 -2.85
N THR A 138 -13.02 -12.96 -2.27
CA THR A 138 -12.62 -14.37 -2.49
C THR A 138 -12.76 -14.73 -3.97
N SER A 139 -13.88 -14.36 -4.59
CA SER A 139 -14.13 -14.55 -6.02
C SER A 139 -13.09 -13.84 -6.89
N LEU A 140 -12.66 -12.63 -6.53
CA LEU A 140 -11.57 -11.93 -7.23
C LEU A 140 -10.25 -12.70 -7.13
N LEU A 141 -9.87 -13.12 -5.91
CA LEU A 141 -8.61 -13.83 -5.68
C LEU A 141 -8.59 -15.21 -6.36
N ASP A 142 -9.74 -15.87 -6.52
CA ASP A 142 -9.87 -17.08 -7.34
C ASP A 142 -9.66 -16.81 -8.83
N GLN A 143 -10.15 -15.67 -9.33
CA GLN A 143 -10.11 -15.35 -10.76
C GLN A 143 -8.78 -14.79 -11.23
N ILE A 144 -8.03 -14.05 -10.39
CA ILE A 144 -6.78 -13.38 -10.82
C ILE A 144 -5.77 -14.35 -11.48
N PRO A 145 -5.43 -15.50 -10.90
CA PRO A 145 -4.48 -16.43 -11.52
C PRO A 145 -4.94 -16.90 -12.91
N GLU A 146 -6.24 -17.19 -13.06
CA GLU A 146 -6.83 -17.67 -14.32
C GLU A 146 -6.92 -16.54 -15.36
N MET A 147 -7.27 -15.32 -14.95
CA MET A 147 -7.38 -14.15 -15.83
C MET A 147 -6.08 -13.84 -16.56
N PHE A 148 -4.93 -14.09 -15.92
CA PHE A 148 -3.61 -13.78 -16.47
C PHE A 148 -2.77 -15.03 -16.80
N ALA A 149 -3.35 -16.23 -16.76
CA ALA A 149 -2.64 -17.50 -16.96
C ALA A 149 -1.83 -17.55 -18.27
N ASP A 150 -2.40 -17.02 -19.36
CA ASP A 150 -1.81 -17.00 -20.69
C ASP A 150 -1.11 -15.67 -21.05
N THR A 151 -0.83 -14.83 -20.05
CA THR A 151 -0.17 -13.53 -20.27
C THR A 151 1.18 -13.72 -20.98
N ARG A 152 1.44 -12.84 -21.96
CA ARG A 152 2.73 -12.76 -22.67
C ARG A 152 3.48 -11.46 -22.38
N GLU A 153 2.95 -10.65 -21.47
CA GLU A 153 3.53 -9.37 -21.12
C GLU A 153 4.79 -9.58 -20.27
N THR A 154 5.94 -9.24 -20.82
CA THR A 154 7.24 -9.36 -20.15
C THR A 154 7.74 -8.06 -19.55
N GLU A 155 7.12 -6.93 -19.90
CA GLU A 155 7.48 -5.61 -19.41
C GLU A 155 6.51 -5.14 -18.33
N THR A 156 7.05 -4.40 -17.36
CA THR A 156 6.28 -3.86 -16.24
C THR A 156 6.57 -2.38 -16.02
N VAL A 157 5.61 -1.69 -15.39
CA VAL A 157 5.78 -0.35 -14.81
C VAL A 157 5.87 -0.45 -13.29
N PHE A 158 6.49 0.54 -12.63
CA PHE A 158 6.62 0.54 -11.16
C PHE A 158 6.27 1.88 -10.50
N ALA A 159 6.87 2.99 -10.93
CA ALA A 159 6.51 4.29 -10.36
C ALA A 159 5.02 4.67 -10.54
N PRO A 160 4.37 4.39 -11.69
CA PRO A 160 2.93 4.61 -11.86
C PRO A 160 2.08 3.80 -10.87
N VAL A 161 2.52 2.59 -10.51
CA VAL A 161 1.83 1.72 -9.53
C VAL A 161 1.80 2.39 -8.14
N ILE A 162 2.96 2.89 -7.68
CA ILE A 162 3.05 3.62 -6.42
C ILE A 162 2.18 4.88 -6.46
N GLN A 163 2.27 5.65 -7.55
CA GLN A 163 1.50 6.87 -7.74
C GLN A 163 -0.01 6.59 -7.66
N ALA A 164 -0.49 5.54 -8.31
CA ALA A 164 -1.91 5.20 -8.31
C ALA A 164 -2.41 4.75 -6.92
N GLY A 165 -1.60 3.99 -6.18
CA GLY A 165 -1.90 3.64 -4.79
C GLY A 165 -1.95 4.87 -3.88
N MET A 166 -1.04 5.82 -4.06
CA MET A 166 -1.01 7.08 -3.32
C MET A 166 -2.24 7.96 -3.63
N GLU A 167 -2.60 8.11 -4.91
CA GLU A 167 -3.81 8.86 -5.30
C GLU A 167 -5.08 8.22 -4.75
N ALA A 168 -5.13 6.88 -4.62
CA ALA A 168 -6.29 6.21 -4.01
C ALA A 168 -6.43 6.48 -2.52
N LEU A 169 -5.33 6.47 -1.77
CA LEU A 169 -5.33 6.82 -0.35
C LEU A 169 -5.69 8.30 -0.14
N LYS A 170 -5.18 9.18 -1.00
CA LYS A 170 -5.50 10.61 -0.99
C LYS A 170 -6.97 10.86 -1.29
N ALA A 171 -7.53 10.20 -2.31
CA ALA A 171 -8.94 10.29 -2.67
C ALA A 171 -9.87 9.78 -1.56
N ALA A 172 -9.43 8.77 -0.81
CA ALA A 172 -10.15 8.22 0.34
C ALA A 172 -9.93 9.00 1.66
N GLU A 173 -9.16 10.09 1.61
CA GLU A 173 -8.78 10.92 2.77
C GLU A 173 -8.26 10.10 3.97
N CYS A 174 -7.50 9.04 3.71
CA CYS A 174 -6.96 8.17 4.75
C CYS A 174 -5.47 7.90 4.57
N ALA A 175 -4.79 7.59 5.67
CA ALA A 175 -3.46 6.99 5.61
C ALA A 175 -3.55 5.55 5.07
N GLY A 176 -2.42 4.96 4.71
CA GLY A 176 -2.42 3.57 4.28
C GLY A 176 -1.05 3.00 4.01
N LYS A 177 -1.05 1.72 3.62
CA LYS A 177 0.14 0.96 3.27
C LYS A 177 -0.06 0.27 1.93
N LEU A 178 0.90 0.44 1.03
CA LEU A 178 0.94 -0.27 -0.24
C LEU A 178 1.77 -1.56 -0.07
N PHE A 179 1.20 -2.69 -0.45
CA PHE A 179 1.88 -3.99 -0.52
C PHE A 179 2.15 -4.29 -1.99
N LEU A 180 3.36 -3.97 -2.46
CA LEU A 180 3.77 -4.19 -3.83
C LEU A 180 4.49 -5.54 -3.94
N PHE A 181 3.98 -6.42 -4.77
CA PHE A 181 4.62 -7.67 -5.17
C PHE A 181 5.10 -7.49 -6.61
N HIS A 182 6.42 -7.54 -6.82
CA HIS A 182 7.07 -7.19 -8.09
C HIS A 182 8.18 -8.19 -8.41
N THR A 183 8.36 -8.54 -9.69
CA THR A 183 9.30 -9.62 -10.06
C THR A 183 10.56 -9.17 -10.78
N SER A 184 10.44 -8.23 -11.72
CA SER A 184 11.47 -7.97 -12.73
C SER A 184 11.73 -6.48 -12.89
N LEU A 185 12.90 -6.10 -13.43
CA LEU A 185 13.23 -4.69 -13.66
C LEU A 185 12.14 -4.00 -14.51
N PRO A 186 11.56 -2.87 -14.06
CA PRO A 186 10.49 -2.18 -14.79
C PRO A 186 11.05 -1.42 -16.00
N ILE A 187 10.95 -2.06 -17.18
CA ILE A 187 11.51 -1.57 -18.44
C ILE A 187 10.48 -1.00 -19.43
N ALA A 188 9.18 -1.11 -19.12
CA ALA A 188 8.13 -0.54 -19.97
C ALA A 188 8.28 0.99 -20.09
N GLU A 189 7.87 1.56 -21.21
CA GLU A 189 7.87 3.02 -21.40
C GLU A 189 6.86 3.70 -20.46
N ALA A 190 7.36 4.31 -19.39
CA ALA A 190 6.59 5.06 -18.39
C ALA A 190 7.52 5.94 -17.54
N PRO A 191 6.98 6.92 -16.79
CA PRO A 191 7.72 7.57 -15.72
C PRO A 191 8.37 6.53 -14.79
N GLY A 192 9.65 6.69 -14.53
CA GLY A 192 10.43 5.77 -13.71
C GLY A 192 10.85 4.45 -14.38
N LYS A 193 10.80 4.37 -15.71
CA LYS A 193 11.47 3.33 -16.49
C LYS A 193 12.94 3.19 -16.07
N LEU A 194 13.34 1.96 -15.77
CA LEU A 194 14.74 1.62 -15.49
C LEU A 194 15.39 0.98 -16.71
N LYS A 195 16.71 1.12 -16.81
CA LYS A 195 17.53 0.47 -17.84
C LYS A 195 18.49 -0.49 -17.14
N ASN A 196 18.68 -1.67 -17.70
CA ASN A 196 19.73 -2.58 -17.23
C ASN A 196 21.08 -1.90 -17.49
N ARG A 197 21.84 -1.64 -16.43
CA ARG A 197 23.11 -0.93 -16.49
C ARG A 197 24.12 -1.55 -15.53
N ASP A 198 24.41 -2.84 -15.72
CA ASP A 198 25.61 -3.46 -15.16
C ASP A 198 26.85 -2.99 -15.93
N ASP A 199 27.31 -1.76 -15.66
CA ASP A 199 28.56 -1.26 -16.21
C ASP A 199 29.70 -1.49 -15.21
N ARG A 200 30.34 -2.66 -15.35
CA ARG A 200 31.50 -3.11 -14.56
C ARG A 200 32.65 -2.09 -14.53
N LYS A 201 32.68 -1.11 -15.44
CA LYS A 201 33.73 -0.09 -15.52
C LYS A 201 33.66 0.95 -14.40
N LEU A 202 32.59 0.98 -13.61
CA LEU A 202 32.35 2.02 -12.61
C LEU A 202 32.54 1.56 -11.17
N ILE A 203 32.62 0.25 -10.96
CA ILE A 203 32.83 -0.36 -9.64
C ILE A 203 34.20 0.11 -9.09
N ASN A 204 34.25 0.56 -7.84
CA ASN A 204 35.43 1.14 -7.19
C ASN A 204 35.96 2.42 -7.86
N THR A 205 35.08 3.20 -8.49
CA THR A 205 35.44 4.53 -9.01
C THR A 205 34.64 5.63 -8.31
N ASP A 206 35.15 6.86 -8.28
CA ASP A 206 34.40 8.01 -7.73
C ASP A 206 33.04 8.25 -8.42
N LYS A 207 32.86 7.69 -9.63
CA LYS A 207 31.61 7.76 -10.38
C LYS A 207 30.51 6.87 -9.80
N GLU A 208 30.85 5.86 -8.99
CA GLU A 208 29.88 4.94 -8.35
C GLU A 208 28.84 5.70 -7.52
N LYS A 209 29.24 6.75 -6.80
CA LYS A 209 28.31 7.58 -6.02
C LYS A 209 27.30 8.32 -6.91
N VAL A 210 27.76 8.91 -8.01
CA VAL A 210 26.88 9.61 -8.96
C VAL A 210 25.85 8.64 -9.55
N TRP A 211 26.26 7.41 -9.81
CA TRP A 211 25.39 6.34 -10.30
C TRP A 211 24.23 6.00 -9.36
N ASP A 212 24.48 5.84 -8.07
CA ASP A 212 23.43 5.57 -7.08
C ASP A 212 22.47 6.77 -6.93
N TRP A 213 22.99 7.99 -6.94
CA TRP A 213 22.19 9.21 -6.82
C TRP A 213 21.23 9.42 -8.00
N GLU A 214 21.62 9.07 -9.22
CA GLU A 214 20.75 9.20 -10.40
C GLU A 214 19.57 8.22 -10.36
N MET A 215 19.80 6.99 -9.90
CA MET A 215 18.74 6.00 -9.67
C MET A 215 17.77 6.48 -8.58
N GLY A 216 18.30 7.06 -7.50
CA GLY A 216 17.51 7.64 -6.42
C GLY A 216 16.58 8.78 -6.89
N ARG A 217 17.03 9.63 -7.84
CA ARG A 217 16.21 10.75 -8.35
C ARG A 217 14.92 10.31 -9.05
N ILE A 218 14.90 9.11 -9.65
CA ILE A 218 13.71 8.55 -10.30
C ILE A 218 12.57 8.34 -9.28
N PHE A 219 12.92 7.94 -8.06
CA PHE A 219 11.98 7.66 -6.98
C PHE A 219 11.92 8.77 -5.92
N HIS A 220 12.83 9.75 -5.99
CA HIS A 220 12.77 10.96 -5.19
C HIS A 220 11.70 11.90 -5.76
N TYR A 221 10.44 11.47 -5.65
CA TYR A 221 9.30 12.32 -5.85
C TYR A 221 9.36 13.38 -4.74
N ARG A 222 9.74 14.61 -5.12
CA ARG A 222 9.58 15.80 -4.28
C ARG A 222 8.09 16.15 -4.21
N GLY A 223 7.31 15.28 -3.59
CA GLY A 223 6.02 15.65 -3.03
C GLY A 223 6.30 16.64 -1.91
N ARG A 224 6.00 17.92 -2.13
CA ARG A 224 5.81 18.86 -1.02
C ARG A 224 4.61 18.33 -0.23
N TRP A 225 4.91 17.72 0.92
CA TRP A 225 3.94 17.32 1.93
C TRP A 225 3.26 18.54 2.55
#